data_AF-A0A963BXP5-F1
#
_entry.id   AF-A0A963BXP5-F1
#
_cell.length_a   1.000
_cell.length_b   1.000
_cell.length_c   1.000
_cell.angle_alpha   90.00
_cell.angle_beta   90.00
_cell.angle_gamma   90.00
#
_symmetry.space_group_name_H-M   'P 1'
#
loop_
_entity.id
_entity.type
_entity.pdbx_description
1 polymer ?
#
loop_
_entity_poly.entity_id
_entity_poly.type
_entity_poly.pdbx_seq_one_letter_code
_entity_poly.pdbx_strand_id
1 'polypeptide(L)'
;AYYKYYAFVAPEKLAPGWDATRINEAVNAEGVPCFAGSCSEIYLERAFVNRGWGPPERLPTARQLGDTSLMFMLHPTLGESEMTDTIRAVSKVMRAAVQ
;
A
#
# COMPACT_ATOMS: atom_id res chain seq x y z
N ALA A 1 -15.07 9.88 -7.90
CA ALA A 1 -15.45 9.31 -6.58
C ALA A 1 -14.20 9.29 -5.69
N TYR A 2 -14.26 9.90 -4.51
CA TYR A 2 -13.13 10.04 -3.58
C TYR A 2 -13.11 8.91 -2.52
N TYR A 3 -13.16 7.65 -2.96
CA TYR A 3 -13.37 6.50 -2.06
C TYR A 3 -12.09 5.72 -1.72
N LYS A 4 -10.97 6.07 -2.37
CA LYS A 4 -9.65 5.49 -2.13
C LYS A 4 -8.64 6.60 -1.95
N TYR A 5 -7.78 6.46 -0.96
CA TYR A 5 -6.65 7.34 -0.71
C TYR A 5 -5.36 6.55 -0.83
N TYR A 6 -4.44 7.03 -1.66
CA TYR A 6 -3.15 6.40 -1.86
C TYR A 6 -2.06 7.21 -1.16
N ALA A 7 -1.22 6.53 -0.42
CA ALA A 7 -0.01 7.07 0.19
C ALA A 7 1.18 6.20 -0.21
N PHE A 8 2.39 6.76 -0.11
CA PHE A 8 3.62 6.06 -0.43
C PHE A 8 4.57 6.13 0.77
N VAL A 9 5.12 4.98 1.16
CA VAL A 9 6.15 4.93 2.19
C VAL A 9 7.50 5.32 1.61
N ALA A 10 8.37 5.88 2.46
CA ALA A 10 9.77 6.14 2.16
C ALA A 10 10.61 4.98 2.74
N PRO A 11 11.01 3.97 1.93
CA PRO A 11 11.65 2.76 2.45
C PRO A 11 12.91 3.03 3.28
N GLU A 12 13.66 4.08 2.92
CA GLU A 12 14.87 4.50 3.61
C GLU A 12 14.63 5.01 5.03
N LYS A 13 13.38 5.27 5.41
CA LYS A 13 12.98 5.70 6.76
C LYS A 13 12.39 4.57 7.60
N LEU A 14 12.27 3.37 7.04
CA LEU A 14 11.71 2.21 7.73
C LEU A 14 12.79 1.50 8.54
N ALA A 15 12.42 1.04 9.73
CA ALA A 15 13.27 0.20 10.55
C ALA A 15 13.51 -1.17 9.87
N PRO A 16 14.61 -1.87 10.18
CA PRO A 16 14.93 -3.16 9.57
C PRO A 16 13.78 -4.17 9.66
N GLY A 17 13.46 -4.80 8.53
CA GLY A 17 12.38 -5.78 8.43
C GLY A 17 10.97 -5.17 8.27
N TRP A 18 10.85 -3.85 8.12
CA TRP A 18 9.61 -3.19 7.71
C TRP A 18 9.61 -2.83 6.22
N ASP A 19 8.49 -3.07 5.57
CA ASP A 19 8.18 -2.69 4.20
C ASP A 19 6.69 -2.33 4.09
N ALA A 20 6.25 -1.88 2.91
CA ALA A 20 4.85 -1.51 2.68
C ALA A 20 3.88 -2.69 2.93
N THR A 21 4.27 -3.92 2.58
CA THR A 21 3.46 -5.13 2.80
C THR A 21 3.23 -5.36 4.30
N ARG A 22 4.30 -5.33 5.10
CA ARG A 22 4.20 -5.52 6.55
C ARG A 22 3.41 -4.40 7.22
N ILE A 23 3.57 -3.15 6.76
CA ILE A 23 2.76 -2.03 7.26
C ILE A 23 1.28 -2.28 6.97
N ASN A 24 0.96 -2.66 5.73
CA ASN A 24 -0.40 -2.98 5.31
C ASN A 24 -1.00 -4.11 6.18
N GLU A 25 -0.29 -5.22 6.35
CA GLU A 25 -0.72 -6.35 7.19
C GLU A 25 -0.94 -5.92 8.65
N ALA A 26 -0.03 -5.12 9.21
CA ALA A 26 -0.14 -4.63 10.58
C ALA A 26 -1.33 -3.68 10.78
N VAL A 27 -1.63 -2.80 9.81
CA VAL A 27 -2.81 -1.93 9.88
C VAL A 27 -4.10 -2.75 9.80
N ASN A 28 -4.15 -3.77 8.92
CA ASN A 28 -5.29 -4.69 8.86
C ASN A 28 -5.47 -5.46 10.18
N ALA A 29 -4.38 -5.84 10.86
CA ALA A 29 -4.44 -6.51 12.16
C ALA A 29 -5.01 -5.61 13.28
N GLU A 30 -4.97 -4.28 13.14
CA GLU A 30 -5.66 -3.33 14.02
C GLU A 30 -7.17 -3.20 13.69
N GLY A 31 -7.68 -3.95 12.70
CA GLY A 31 -9.08 -3.93 12.29
C GLY A 31 -9.43 -2.84 11.26
N VAL A 32 -8.44 -2.13 10.73
CA VAL A 32 -8.64 -1.07 9.73
C VAL A 32 -8.24 -1.55 8.34
N PRO A 33 -9.12 -1.48 7.33
CA PRO A 33 -8.78 -1.88 5.97
C PRO A 33 -7.62 -1.07 5.37
N CYS A 34 -6.55 -1.77 5.02
CA CYS A 34 -5.43 -1.25 4.24
C CYS A 34 -5.14 -2.23 3.10
N PHE A 35 -4.69 -1.71 1.97
CA PHE A 35 -4.43 -2.52 0.78
C PHE A 35 -3.16 -2.05 0.07
N ALA A 36 -2.63 -2.90 -0.81
CA ALA A 36 -1.65 -2.48 -1.79
C ALA A 36 -2.27 -1.48 -2.79
N GLY A 37 -1.45 -0.62 -3.38
CA GLY A 37 -1.89 0.39 -4.34
C GLY A 37 -2.32 -0.16 -5.70
N SER A 38 -1.98 0.57 -6.77
CA SER A 38 -2.59 0.42 -8.10
C SER A 38 -2.14 -0.80 -8.93
N CYS A 39 -1.51 -1.82 -8.34
CA CYS A 39 -0.95 -2.97 -9.07
C CYS A 39 -0.12 -2.52 -10.29
N SER A 40 0.82 -1.61 -10.06
CA SER A 40 1.58 -0.91 -11.11
C SER A 40 2.37 -1.83 -12.04
N GLU A 41 2.64 -3.07 -11.65
CA GLU A 41 3.34 -4.08 -12.44
C GLU A 41 2.43 -5.20 -12.97
N ILE A 42 1.23 -4.83 -13.44
CA ILE A 42 0.27 -5.77 -14.04
C ILE A 42 0.86 -6.62 -15.18
N TYR A 43 1.92 -6.14 -15.84
CA TYR A 43 2.63 -6.88 -16.89
C TYR A 43 3.34 -8.16 -16.38
N LEU A 44 3.48 -8.34 -15.06
CA LEU A 44 3.99 -9.56 -14.44
C LEU A 44 2.92 -10.66 -14.31
N GLU A 45 1.65 -10.32 -14.51
CA GLU A 45 0.57 -11.31 -14.45
C GLU A 45 0.74 -12.36 -15.55
N ARG A 46 0.41 -13.62 -15.23
CA ARG A 46 0.55 -14.77 -16.14
C ARG A 46 -0.12 -14.54 -17.50
N ALA A 47 -1.21 -13.79 -17.52
CA ALA A 47 -1.94 -13.46 -18.76
C ALA A 47 -1.11 -12.66 -19.77
N PHE A 48 -0.16 -11.84 -19.32
CA PHE A 48 0.73 -11.04 -20.18
C PHE A 48 2.04 -11.79 -20.44
N VAL A 49 2.61 -12.39 -19.40
CA VAL A 49 3.87 -13.17 -19.50
C VAL A 49 3.74 -14.29 -20.51
N ASN A 50 2.67 -15.09 -20.44
CA ASN A 50 2.47 -16.23 -21.36
C ASN A 50 2.31 -15.81 -22.83
N ARG A 51 1.99 -14.54 -23.10
CA ARG A 51 1.84 -13.98 -24.45
C ARG A 51 3.06 -13.19 -24.91
N GLY A 52 4.08 -13.06 -24.06
CA GLY A 52 5.25 -12.21 -24.34
C GLY A 52 4.92 -10.72 -24.42
N TRP A 53 3.84 -10.27 -23.76
CA TRP A 53 3.39 -8.86 -23.79
C TRP A 53 4.07 -8.00 -22.72
N GLY A 54 4.95 -8.58 -21.91
CA GLY A 54 5.72 -7.85 -20.91
C GLY A 54 6.91 -7.10 -21.53
N PRO A 55 7.37 -6.02 -20.88
CA PRO A 55 8.64 -5.39 -21.23
C PRO A 55 9.81 -6.37 -20.99
N PRO A 56 10.96 -6.21 -21.69
CA PRO A 56 12.12 -7.08 -21.51
C PRO A 56 12.73 -6.97 -20.11
N GLU A 57 12.55 -5.82 -19.44
CA GLU A 57 12.99 -5.55 -18.08
C GLU A 57 11.85 -4.92 -17.27
N ARG A 58 11.89 -5.07 -15.94
CA ARG A 58 10.92 -4.41 -15.06
C ARG A 58 11.05 -2.89 -15.16
N LEU A 59 9.91 -2.22 -15.22
CA LEU A 59 9.84 -0.76 -15.30
C LEU A 59 10.14 -0.16 -13.92
N PRO A 60 11.23 0.62 -13.74
CA PRO A 60 11.67 1.07 -12.42
C PRO A 60 10.61 1.83 -11.63
N THR A 61 9.89 2.74 -12.30
CA THR A 61 8.81 3.52 -11.67
C THR A 61 7.62 2.65 -11.28
N ALA A 62 7.25 1.68 -12.13
CA ALA A 62 6.16 0.76 -11.82
C ALA A 62 6.49 -0.08 -10.59
N ARG A 63 7.72 -0.60 -10.53
CA ARG A 63 8.24 -1.31 -9.36
C ARG A 63 8.20 -0.45 -8.11
N GLN A 64 8.75 0.75 -8.16
CA GLN A 64 8.77 1.65 -7.00
C GLN A 64 7.35 1.94 -6.47
N LEU A 65 6.40 2.22 -7.37
CA LEU A 65 5.00 2.45 -6.97
C LEU A 65 4.37 1.19 -6.35
N GLY A 66 4.72 0.01 -6.83
CA GLY A 66 4.23 -1.26 -6.29
C GLY A 66 4.78 -1.54 -4.90
N ASP A 67 6.09 -1.38 -4.74
CA ASP A 67 6.83 -1.69 -3.52
C ASP A 67 6.54 -0.70 -2.36
N THR A 68 6.00 0.49 -2.66
CA THR A 68 5.84 1.58 -1.67
C THR A 68 4.40 2.00 -1.40
N SER A 69 3.42 1.54 -2.18
CA SER A 69 2.06 2.07 -2.10
C SER A 69 1.22 1.43 -1.01
N LEU A 70 0.48 2.28 -0.30
CA LEU A 70 -0.60 1.92 0.62
C LEU A 70 -1.90 2.55 0.13
N MET A 71 -3.02 1.85 0.27
CA MET A 71 -4.35 2.32 -0.10
C MET A 71 -5.31 2.18 1.08
N PHE A 72 -6.03 3.27 1.36
CA PHE A 72 -7.03 3.36 2.42
C PHE A 72 -8.42 3.64 1.84
N MET A 73 -9.44 3.11 2.48
CA MET A 73 -10.84 3.37 2.12
C MET A 73 -11.29 4.71 2.71
N LEU A 74 -11.84 5.59 1.86
CA LEU A 74 -12.40 6.90 2.25
C LEU A 74 -13.82 7.08 1.70
N HIS A 75 -14.64 6.03 1.68
CA HIS A 75 -15.99 6.16 1.12
C HIS A 75 -16.84 7.16 1.92
N PRO A 76 -17.77 7.90 1.28
CA PRO A 76 -18.52 8.98 1.94
C PRO A 76 -19.41 8.58 3.12
N THR A 77 -19.53 7.28 3.41
CA THR A 77 -20.32 6.79 4.56
C THR A 77 -19.44 6.40 5.76
N LEU A 78 -18.12 6.66 5.70
CA LEU A 78 -17.27 6.69 6.89
C LEU A 78 -17.48 8.01 7.62
N GLY A 79 -17.80 7.92 8.92
CA GLY A 79 -17.91 9.06 9.80
C GLY A 79 -16.59 9.42 10.47
N GLU A 80 -16.64 10.43 11.33
CA GLU A 80 -15.45 10.91 12.06
C GLU A 80 -14.84 9.84 12.97
N SER A 81 -15.65 8.96 13.55
CA SER A 81 -15.18 7.85 14.39
C SER A 81 -14.31 6.87 13.61
N GLU A 82 -14.78 6.39 12.45
CA GLU A 82 -14.04 5.42 11.63
C GLU A 82 -12.76 6.06 11.06
N MET A 83 -12.82 7.34 10.70
CA MET A 83 -11.64 8.10 10.28
C MET A 83 -10.62 8.26 11.41
N THR A 84 -11.09 8.51 12.63
CA THR A 84 -10.23 8.61 13.82
C THR A 84 -9.56 7.27 14.13
N ASP A 85 -10.29 6.16 14.01
CA ASP A 85 -9.73 4.82 14.22
C ASP A 85 -8.69 4.47 13.15
N THR A 86 -8.94 4.85 11.89
CA THR A 86 -7.96 4.73 10.80
C THR A 86 -6.67 5.49 11.12
N ILE A 87 -6.78 6.76 11.53
CA ILE A 87 -5.62 7.58 11.91
C ILE A 87 -4.87 6.95 13.10
N ARG A 88 -5.59 6.45 14.11
CA ARG A 88 -4.99 5.84 15.30
C ARG A 88 -4.22 4.57 14.96
N ALA A 89 -4.81 3.68 14.17
CA ALA A 89 -4.19 2.43 13.72
C ALA A 89 -2.93 2.70 12.89
N VAL A 90 -3.03 3.54 11.87
CA VAL A 90 -1.88 3.90 11.02
C VAL A 90 -0.77 4.56 11.86
N SER A 91 -1.12 5.49 12.73
CA SER A 91 -0.12 6.15 13.61
C SER A 91 0.57 5.16 14.55
N LYS A 92 -0.17 4.18 15.09
CA LYS A 92 0.38 3.14 15.97
C LYS A 92 1.38 2.27 15.22
N VAL A 93 1.00 1.77 14.04
CA VAL A 93 1.88 0.94 13.20
C VAL A 93 3.11 1.73 12.77
N MET A 94 2.93 2.96 12.30
CA MET A 94 4.05 3.79 11.82
C MET A 94 5.04 4.12 12.93
N ARG A 95 4.61 4.31 14.19
CA ARG A 95 5.54 4.46 15.32
C ARG A 95 6.44 3.24 15.55
N ALA A 96 6.01 2.05 15.18
CA ALA A 96 6.83 0.83 15.25
C ALA A 96 7.64 0.59 13.97
N ALA A 97 7.18 1.11 12.83
CA ALA A 97 7.75 0.87 11.52
C ALA A 97 8.86 1.84 11.13
N VAL A 98 8.90 3.04 11.70
CA VAL A 98 9.91 4.06 11.40
C VAL A 98 11.08 4.01 12.39
N GLN A 99 12.25 4.40 11.91
CA GLN A 99 13.48 4.57 12.70
C GLN A 99 13.60 5.98 13.28
#